data_AF-A0A1A9NDA1-F1
#
_entry.id   AF-A0A1A9NDA1-F1
#
_cell.length_a   1.000
_cell.length_b   1.000
_cell.length_c   1.000
_cell.angle_alpha   90.00
_cell.angle_beta   90.00
_cell.angle_gamma   90.00
#
_symmetry.space_group_name_H-M   'P 1'
#
loop_
_entity.id
_entity.type
_entity.pdbx_description
1 polymer ?
#
loop_
_entity_poly.entity_id
_entity_poly.type
_entity_poly.pdbx_seq_one_letter_code
_entity_poly.pdbx_strand_id
1 'polypeptide(L)'
;MLVAISSLVSGCSDGISETDVAFVTAGTPPQFITMRMYGAAPDNVAPNSGKAHISGGLRQGCQAIIRAGSREVRETVILEDEPGASFDLDAIRTEDGWKVTTEGLTPPSTDPVGFRTRFTHCVNAIRDKYAAEPEKAPFS
;
A
#
# COMPACT_ATOMS: atom_id res chain seq x y z
N MET A 1 16.18 -22.61 35.11
CA MET A 1 16.29 -21.33 34.38
C MET A 1 16.10 -21.67 32.90
N LEU A 2 14.87 -21.59 32.38
CA LEU A 2 14.59 -21.89 30.97
C LEU A 2 14.93 -20.65 30.15
N VAL A 3 15.92 -20.78 29.26
CA VAL A 3 16.24 -19.76 28.26
C VAL A 3 15.22 -19.92 27.14
N ALA A 4 14.21 -19.05 27.13
CA ALA A 4 13.36 -18.88 25.96
C ALA A 4 14.22 -18.24 24.86
N ILE A 5 14.65 -19.05 23.91
CA ILE A 5 15.28 -18.58 22.69
C ILE A 5 14.15 -17.96 21.87
N SER A 6 13.94 -16.66 22.07
CA SER A 6 13.08 -15.84 21.22
C SER A 6 13.64 -15.91 19.81
N SER A 7 13.06 -16.82 19.03
CA SER A 7 13.25 -16.88 17.59
C SER A 7 12.58 -15.63 17.05
N LEU A 8 13.33 -14.53 16.98
CA LEU A 8 13.00 -13.39 16.15
C LEU A 8 12.85 -13.97 14.74
N VAL A 9 11.61 -14.21 14.34
CA VAL A 9 11.27 -14.35 12.93
C VAL A 9 11.48 -12.95 12.36
N SER A 10 12.73 -12.61 12.09
CA SER A 10 13.09 -11.69 11.04
C SER A 10 12.59 -12.36 9.77
N GLY A 11 11.31 -12.17 9.46
CA GLY A 11 10.81 -12.44 8.13
C GLY A 11 11.73 -11.65 7.21
N CYS A 12 12.53 -12.37 6.42
CA CYS A 12 13.45 -11.77 5.46
C CYS A 12 12.60 -10.95 4.50
N SER A 13 12.43 -9.67 4.82
CA SER A 13 11.78 -8.71 3.95
C SER A 13 12.80 -8.35 2.88
N ASP A 14 13.09 -9.30 1.97
CA ASP A 14 14.13 -9.25 0.93
C ASP A 14 13.90 -8.15 -0.12
N GLY A 15 13.01 -7.19 0.15
CA GLY A 15 12.64 -6.12 -0.78
C GLY A 15 12.52 -4.71 -0.19
N ILE A 16 12.69 -4.51 1.12
CA ILE A 16 12.52 -3.18 1.75
C ILE A 16 13.58 -2.91 2.81
N SER A 17 14.15 -1.70 2.79
CA SER A 17 15.14 -1.29 3.79
C SER A 17 14.49 -0.91 5.12
N GLU A 18 15.22 -1.01 6.23
CA GLU A 18 14.72 -0.53 7.54
C GLU A 18 14.33 0.95 7.51
N THR A 19 15.04 1.76 6.72
CA THR A 19 14.72 3.18 6.53
C THR A 19 13.35 3.35 5.84
N ASP A 20 13.04 2.51 4.86
CA ASP A 20 11.76 2.52 4.17
C ASP A 20 10.63 1.96 5.03
N VAL A 21 10.91 0.97 5.88
CA VAL A 21 9.96 0.52 6.92
C VAL A 21 9.62 1.66 7.88
N ALA A 22 10.63 2.39 8.37
CA ALA A 22 10.43 3.54 9.24
C ALA A 22 9.63 4.65 8.53
N PHE A 23 9.92 4.90 7.26
CA PHE A 23 9.19 5.86 6.43
C PHE A 23 7.71 5.47 6.27
N VAL A 24 7.41 4.21 5.94
CA VAL A 24 6.02 3.70 5.84
C VAL A 24 5.30 3.85 7.17
N THR A 25 5.95 3.43 8.26
CA THR A 25 5.39 3.48 9.62
C THR A 25 5.04 4.92 10.02
N ALA A 26 5.94 5.87 9.74
CA ALA A 26 5.74 7.28 10.08
C ALA A 26 4.76 8.00 9.14
N GLY A 27 4.73 7.61 7.86
CA GLY A 27 3.87 8.20 6.85
C GLY A 27 2.45 7.64 6.81
N THR A 28 2.20 6.49 7.43
CA THR A 28 0.86 5.89 7.52
C THR A 28 0.03 6.57 8.63
N PRO A 29 -1.14 7.14 8.32
CA PRO A 29 -1.94 7.83 9.32
C PRO A 29 -2.42 6.90 10.45
N PRO A 30 -2.59 7.41 11.68
CA PRO A 30 -2.94 6.59 12.85
C PRO A 30 -4.32 5.95 12.80
N GLN A 31 -5.22 6.44 11.94
CA GLN A 31 -6.54 5.84 11.71
C GLN A 31 -6.48 4.64 10.75
N PHE A 32 -5.38 4.40 10.06
CA PHE A 32 -5.24 3.25 9.17
C PHE A 32 -4.96 1.99 10.00
N ILE A 33 -5.60 0.90 9.61
CA ILE A 33 -5.42 -0.46 10.17
C ILE A 33 -4.53 -1.26 9.24
N THR A 34 -4.76 -1.11 7.93
CA THR A 34 -3.92 -1.71 6.89
C THR A 34 -3.63 -0.67 5.81
N MET A 35 -2.50 -0.85 5.14
CA MET A 35 -2.14 -0.15 3.92
C MET A 35 -1.53 -1.17 2.96
N ARG A 36 -2.10 -1.28 1.76
CA ARG A 36 -1.66 -2.18 0.72
C ARG A 36 -1.40 -1.39 -0.56
N MET A 37 -0.27 -1.67 -1.19
CA MET A 37 0.07 -1.18 -2.52
C MET A 37 0.28 -2.39 -3.42
N TYR A 38 -0.20 -2.30 -4.66
CA TYR A 38 -0.14 -3.40 -5.61
C TYR A 38 -0.14 -2.91 -7.06
N GLY A 39 0.39 -3.71 -7.98
CA GLY A 39 0.22 -3.46 -9.41
C GLY A 39 -1.24 -3.67 -9.86
N ALA A 40 -1.87 -2.63 -10.38
CA ALA A 40 -3.24 -2.65 -10.90
C ALA A 40 -3.24 -2.57 -12.44
N ALA A 41 -4.13 -3.34 -13.08
CA ALA A 41 -4.36 -3.17 -14.50
C ALA A 41 -5.01 -1.79 -14.76
N PRO A 42 -4.68 -1.10 -15.86
CA PRO A 42 -5.39 0.11 -16.23
C PRO A 42 -6.87 -0.20 -16.54
N ASP A 43 -7.79 0.64 -16.08
CA ASP A 43 -9.25 0.46 -16.24
C ASP A 43 -9.71 0.42 -17.72
N ASN A 44 -8.84 0.81 -18.66
CA ASN A 44 -9.14 0.94 -20.09
C ASN A 44 -8.81 -0.31 -20.93
N VAL A 45 -8.43 -1.44 -20.33
CA VAL A 45 -8.06 -2.65 -21.09
C VAL A 45 -9.29 -3.52 -21.33
N ALA A 46 -9.99 -3.27 -22.44
CA ALA A 46 -10.99 -4.20 -22.94
C ALA A 46 -10.32 -5.55 -23.30
N PRO A 47 -10.91 -6.70 -22.94
CA PRO A 47 -10.27 -8.02 -23.10
C PRO A 47 -10.08 -8.48 -24.56
N ASN A 48 -10.36 -7.64 -25.57
CA ASN A 48 -10.45 -8.07 -26.97
C ASN A 48 -9.77 -7.16 -28.01
N SER A 49 -8.93 -6.21 -27.64
CA SER A 49 -8.13 -5.45 -28.62
C SER A 49 -6.80 -6.16 -28.88
N GLY A 50 -6.83 -7.11 -29.82
CA GLY A 50 -5.62 -7.70 -30.38
C GLY A 50 -4.70 -6.65 -30.99
N LYS A 51 -3.40 -6.80 -30.75
CA LYS A 51 -2.29 -6.06 -31.39
C LYS A 51 -2.26 -4.55 -31.13
N ALA A 52 -2.07 -4.17 -29.88
CA ALA A 52 -1.14 -3.09 -29.56
C ALA A 52 -0.26 -3.59 -28.42
N HIS A 53 1.06 -3.56 -28.60
CA HIS A 53 1.96 -3.57 -27.45
C HIS A 53 1.71 -2.26 -26.70
N ILE A 54 0.63 -2.20 -25.92
CA ILE A 54 0.45 -1.12 -24.97
C ILE A 54 1.56 -1.35 -23.96
N SER A 55 2.60 -0.54 -24.06
CA SER A 55 3.65 -0.36 -23.06
C SER A 55 3.08 0.26 -21.77
N GLY A 56 1.86 -0.11 -21.39
CA GLY A 56 1.14 0.34 -20.22
C GLY A 56 1.47 -0.66 -19.12
N GLY A 57 2.58 -0.42 -18.45
CA GLY A 57 2.91 -1.14 -17.22
C GLY A 57 1.75 -1.09 -16.23
N LEU A 58 1.78 -1.99 -15.24
CA LEU A 58 0.83 -1.95 -14.13
C LEU A 58 0.87 -0.57 -13.47
N ARG A 59 -0.31 -0.02 -13.19
CA ARG A 59 -0.45 1.22 -12.43
C ARG A 59 -0.31 0.93 -10.94
N GLN A 60 -0.02 1.95 -10.14
CA GLN A 60 0.04 1.76 -8.70
C GLN A 60 -1.37 1.79 -8.10
N GLY A 61 -1.87 0.63 -7.68
CA GLY A 61 -3.04 0.50 -6.83
C GLY A 61 -2.68 0.74 -5.37
N CYS A 62 -3.58 1.39 -4.64
CA CYS A 62 -3.48 1.70 -3.22
C CYS A 62 -4.78 1.29 -2.54
N GLN A 63 -4.70 0.61 -1.40
CA GLN A 63 -5.85 0.24 -0.59
C GLN A 63 -5.55 0.41 0.88
N ALA A 64 -6.52 0.88 1.65
CA ALA A 64 -6.41 0.92 3.11
C ALA A 64 -7.72 0.51 3.76
N ILE A 65 -7.61 -0.08 4.94
CA ILE A 65 -8.71 -0.18 5.90
C ILE A 65 -8.52 0.93 6.93
N ILE A 66 -9.52 1.77 7.10
CA ILE A 66 -9.50 2.96 7.96
C ILE A 66 -10.50 2.78 9.09
N ARG A 67 -10.06 3.00 10.33
CA ARG A 67 -10.92 3.08 11.52
C ARG A 67 -11.66 4.42 11.52
N ALA A 68 -12.98 4.36 11.37
CA ALA A 68 -13.88 5.51 11.33
C ALA A 68 -14.92 5.40 12.45
N GLY A 69 -14.58 5.84 13.66
CA GLY A 69 -15.44 5.65 14.83
C GLY A 69 -15.59 4.18 15.20
N SER A 70 -16.83 3.66 15.21
CA SER A 70 -17.15 2.27 15.54
C SER A 70 -17.05 1.29 14.35
N ARG A 71 -16.69 1.77 13.16
CA ARG A 71 -16.65 0.97 11.93
C ARG A 71 -15.31 1.04 11.23
N GLU A 72 -15.11 0.10 10.32
CA GLU A 72 -13.98 0.06 9.40
C GLU A 72 -14.46 0.38 7.99
N VAL A 73 -13.73 1.25 7.31
CA VAL A 73 -14.02 1.65 5.92
C VAL A 73 -12.85 1.21 5.05
N ARG A 74 -13.14 0.47 3.99
CA ARG A 74 -12.14 0.12 2.98
C ARG A 74 -12.14 1.17 1.89
N GLU A 75 -11.00 1.79 1.68
CA GLU A 75 -10.77 2.67 0.54
C GLU A 75 -9.77 2.08 -0.43
N THR A 76 -9.99 2.36 -1.71
CA THR A 76 -9.13 1.90 -2.81
C THR A 76 -9.06 2.99 -3.87
N VAL A 77 -7.85 3.22 -4.37
CA VAL A 77 -7.50 4.21 -5.40
C VAL A 77 -6.48 3.58 -6.34
N ILE A 78 -6.54 3.92 -7.63
CA ILE A 78 -5.50 3.62 -8.61
C ILE A 78 -4.86 4.95 -9.02
N LEU A 79 -3.54 5.03 -8.97
CA LEU A 79 -2.80 6.21 -9.40
C LEU A 79 -2.62 6.13 -10.93
N GLU A 80 -3.47 6.88 -11.64
CA GLU A 80 -3.62 6.77 -13.09
C GLU A 80 -2.36 7.22 -13.87
N ASP A 81 -1.71 8.32 -13.47
CA ASP A 81 -0.63 8.94 -14.27
C ASP A 81 0.73 8.93 -13.55
N GLU A 82 0.95 7.97 -12.65
CA GLU A 82 2.22 7.85 -11.92
C GLU A 82 3.34 7.26 -12.78
N PRO A 83 4.49 7.94 -12.92
CA PRO A 83 5.65 7.38 -13.61
C PRO A 83 6.35 6.30 -12.76
N GLY A 84 6.92 5.31 -13.46
CA GLY A 84 7.74 4.25 -12.86
C GLY A 84 7.01 2.90 -12.73
N ALA A 85 7.73 1.90 -12.22
CA ALA A 85 7.17 0.57 -12.00
C ALA A 85 6.31 0.53 -10.73
N SER A 86 5.18 -0.17 -10.79
CA SER A 86 4.42 -0.52 -9.60
C SER A 86 5.23 -1.44 -8.69
N PHE A 87 5.00 -1.35 -7.39
CA PHE A 87 5.53 -2.29 -6.41
C PHE A 87 4.43 -2.77 -5.48
N ASP A 88 4.71 -3.90 -4.83
CA ASP A 88 3.82 -4.46 -3.82
C ASP A 88 4.33 -4.09 -2.41
N LEU A 89 3.40 -3.70 -1.57
CA LEU A 89 3.63 -3.38 -0.15
C LEU A 89 2.40 -3.82 0.62
N ASP A 90 2.60 -4.49 1.74
CA ASP A 90 1.57 -4.76 2.72
C ASP A 90 2.06 -4.26 4.08
N ALA A 91 1.34 -3.31 4.65
CA ALA A 91 1.58 -2.79 5.99
C ALA A 91 0.33 -3.04 6.83
N ILE A 92 0.50 -3.74 7.95
CA ILE A 92 -0.59 -4.13 8.84
C ILE A 92 -0.23 -3.69 10.26
N ARG A 93 -1.18 -3.05 10.94
CA ARG A 93 -1.02 -2.67 12.34
C ARG A 93 -1.21 -3.88 13.25
N THR A 94 -0.21 -4.17 14.06
CA THR A 94 -0.19 -5.22 15.10
C THR A 94 -0.12 -4.59 16.48
N GLU A 95 -0.10 -5.42 17.53
CA GLU A 95 0.08 -4.97 18.92
C GLU A 95 1.47 -4.32 19.14
N ASP A 96 2.48 -4.79 18.42
CA ASP A 96 3.88 -4.33 18.52
C ASP A 96 4.22 -3.13 17.62
N GLY A 97 3.26 -2.66 16.80
CA GLY A 97 3.47 -1.55 15.86
C GLY A 97 3.01 -1.88 14.44
N TRP A 98 3.75 -1.42 13.44
CA TRP A 98 3.46 -1.75 12.04
C TRP A 98 4.32 -2.92 11.59
N LYS A 99 3.69 -3.96 11.06
CA LYS A 99 4.36 -5.01 10.29
C LYS A 99 4.31 -4.63 8.83
N VAL A 100 5.47 -4.41 8.21
CA VAL A 100 5.61 -4.06 6.80
C VAL A 100 6.27 -5.21 6.05
N THR A 101 5.65 -5.64 4.96
CA THR A 101 6.10 -6.76 4.12
C THR A 101 6.00 -6.39 2.65
N THR A 102 6.90 -6.95 1.85
CA THR A 102 6.92 -6.81 0.39
C THR A 102 7.01 -8.20 -0.21
N GLU A 103 5.89 -8.81 -0.56
CA GLU A 103 5.85 -10.16 -1.13
C GLU A 103 5.79 -10.15 -2.69
N GLY A 104 6.05 -8.99 -3.28
CA GLY A 104 5.92 -8.75 -4.71
C GLY A 104 7.11 -9.10 -5.57
N LEU A 105 6.86 -9.23 -6.87
CA LEU A 105 7.89 -9.48 -7.89
C LEU A 105 8.77 -8.25 -8.19
N THR A 106 8.40 -7.07 -7.67
CA THR A 106 9.14 -5.82 -7.87
C THR A 106 9.41 -5.16 -6.51
N PRO A 107 10.58 -5.44 -5.90
CA PRO A 107 10.88 -4.94 -4.57
C PRO A 107 11.15 -3.42 -4.59
N PRO A 108 10.63 -2.67 -3.59
CA PRO A 108 10.91 -1.25 -3.40
C PRO A 108 12.39 -0.86 -3.39
N SER A 109 13.27 -1.75 -2.96
CA SER A 109 14.71 -1.50 -2.78
C SER A 109 15.46 -1.06 -4.06
N THR A 110 14.90 -1.32 -5.24
CA THR A 110 15.51 -0.95 -6.53
C THR A 110 15.37 0.54 -6.87
N ASP A 111 14.38 1.23 -6.29
CA ASP A 111 14.09 2.65 -6.47
C ASP A 111 13.50 3.25 -5.18
N PRO A 112 14.32 3.52 -4.14
CA PRO A 112 13.83 4.02 -2.86
C PRO A 112 13.15 5.40 -2.96
N VAL A 113 13.57 6.25 -3.91
CA VAL A 113 12.99 7.59 -4.08
C VAL A 113 11.61 7.49 -4.73
N GLY A 114 11.47 6.71 -5.80
CA GLY A 114 10.17 6.48 -6.42
C GLY A 114 9.23 5.70 -5.50
N PHE A 115 9.75 4.75 -4.70
CA PHE A 115 8.98 4.09 -3.65
C PHE A 115 8.34 5.09 -2.68
N ARG A 116 9.15 5.97 -2.06
CA ARG A 116 8.67 6.94 -1.07
C ARG A 116 7.67 7.92 -1.68
N THR A 117 7.93 8.36 -2.90
CA THR A 117 7.05 9.27 -3.65
C THR A 117 5.68 8.63 -3.90
N ARG A 118 5.66 7.42 -4.49
CA ARG A 118 4.44 6.65 -4.75
C ARG A 118 3.69 6.32 -3.47
N PHE A 119 4.40 5.94 -2.40
CA PHE A 119 3.79 5.70 -1.10
C PHE A 119 3.07 6.94 -0.57
N THR A 120 3.73 8.11 -0.60
CA THR A 120 3.12 9.39 -0.19
C THR A 120 1.90 9.72 -1.04
N HIS A 121 1.96 9.54 -2.36
CA HIS A 121 0.83 9.77 -3.25
C HIS A 121 -0.34 8.84 -2.93
N CYS A 122 -0.08 7.55 -2.70
CA CYS A 122 -1.10 6.60 -2.28
C CYS A 122 -1.77 6.98 -0.97
N VAL A 123 -1.00 7.33 0.06
CA VAL A 123 -1.55 7.76 1.36
C VAL A 123 -2.41 9.00 1.19
N ASN A 124 -1.94 10.00 0.44
CA ASN A 124 -2.70 11.23 0.21
C ASN A 124 -3.97 10.97 -0.59
N ALA A 125 -3.91 10.18 -1.67
CA ALA A 125 -5.08 9.90 -2.49
C ALA A 125 -6.16 9.13 -1.71
N ILE A 126 -5.76 8.19 -0.85
CA ILE A 126 -6.70 7.51 0.06
C ILE A 126 -7.31 8.49 1.07
N ARG A 127 -6.50 9.38 1.65
CA ARG A 127 -6.99 10.41 2.59
C ARG A 127 -7.97 11.36 1.93
N ASP A 128 -7.66 11.81 0.72
CA ASP A 128 -8.48 12.72 -0.05
C ASP A 128 -9.81 12.06 -0.43
N LYS A 129 -9.78 10.80 -0.86
CA LYS A 129 -10.99 10.01 -1.12
C LYS A 129 -11.83 9.84 0.15
N TYR A 130 -11.21 9.44 1.25
CA TYR A 130 -11.90 9.27 2.53
C TYR A 130 -12.53 10.59 3.02
N ALA A 131 -11.83 11.72 2.84
CA ALA A 131 -12.34 13.05 3.21
C ALA A 131 -13.45 13.54 2.28
N ALA A 132 -13.41 13.19 1.00
CA ALA A 132 -14.41 13.53 -0.01
C ALA A 132 -15.71 12.70 0.12
N GLU A 133 -15.70 11.61 0.90
CA GLU A 133 -16.86 10.77 1.17
C GLU A 133 -17.35 10.88 2.64
N PRO A 134 -17.71 12.08 3.14
CA PRO A 134 -18.14 12.26 4.53
C PRO A 134 -19.45 11.51 4.85
N GLU A 135 -20.26 11.19 3.82
CA GLU A 135 -21.60 10.61 3.92
C GLU A 135 -21.73 9.13 3.51
N LYS A 136 -20.70 8.30 3.70
CA LYS A 136 -20.98 6.87 4.01
C LYS A 136 -21.71 6.74 5.37
N ALA A 137 -22.31 7.78 5.93
CA ALA A 137 -23.02 7.79 7.21
C ALA A 137 -24.20 6.79 7.17
N PRO A 138 -24.46 6.04 8.25
CA PRO A 138 -25.57 5.11 8.27
C PRO A 138 -26.87 5.91 8.35
N PHE A 139 -27.68 5.81 7.30
CA PHE A 139 -29.05 6.32 7.17
C PHE A 139 -29.21 7.84 6.97
N SER A 140 -29.77 8.21 5.82
CA SER A 140 -30.74 9.33 5.73
C SER A 140 -32.14 8.76 5.91
#